data_AF-X1RGZ4-F1
#
_entry.id   AF-X1RGZ4-F1
#
_cell.length_a   1.000
_cell.length_b   1.000
_cell.length_c   1.000
_cell.angle_alpha   90.00
_cell.angle_beta   90.00
_cell.angle_gamma   90.00
#
_symmetry.space_group_name_H-M   'P 1'
#
loop_
_entity.id
_entity.type
_entity.pdbx_description
1 polymer ?
#
loop_
_entity_poly.entity_id
_entity_poly.type
_entity_poly.pdbx_seq_one_letter_code
_entity_poly.pdbx_strand_id
1 'polypeptide(L)'
;MQWMFERDSNMTERLVSIIDNISFSLNILLTLYLAVSVVYLFQDVSIYHATFLVGTVVISAVEYVKMAVDRNRYDEPFRGPLQIVLSLILLLTAIVVTTYIAFSATRLQTIQPFITDLDVMFGWLFIVVVLYLITIHWGKVLGGVIALSIAYFIWGHRIPIEMMAHP
;
A
#
# COMPACT_ATOMS: atom_id res chain seq x y z
N MET A 1 -1.65 -32.33 -24.63
CA MET A 1 -0.90 -31.11 -24.30
C MET A 1 -1.72 -29.85 -24.51
N GLN A 2 -2.43 -29.68 -25.62
CA GLN A 2 -3.30 -28.51 -25.87
C GLN A 2 -4.40 -28.30 -24.81
N TRP A 3 -5.03 -29.39 -24.34
CA TRP A 3 -6.04 -29.37 -23.26
C TRP A 3 -5.51 -28.94 -21.87
N MET A 4 -4.19 -29.00 -21.64
CA MET A 4 -3.59 -28.60 -20.36
C MET A 4 -3.39 -27.08 -20.30
N PHE A 5 -2.99 -26.46 -21.42
CA PHE A 5 -2.86 -25.00 -21.53
C PHE A 5 -4.22 -24.29 -21.50
N GLU A 6 -5.27 -24.92 -22.02
CA GLU A 6 -6.63 -24.37 -22.06
C GLU A 6 -7.33 -24.38 -20.68
N ARG A 7 -6.90 -25.28 -19.78
CA ARG A 7 -7.40 -25.35 -18.40
C ARG A 7 -6.80 -24.27 -17.50
N ASP A 8 -5.52 -23.97 -17.70
CA ASP A 8 -4.78 -22.99 -16.90
C ASP A 8 -5.19 -21.54 -17.20
N SER A 9 -5.51 -21.27 -18.48
CA SER A 9 -6.04 -19.96 -18.91
C SER A 9 -7.41 -19.65 -18.28
N ASN A 10 -8.34 -20.61 -18.29
CA ASN A 10 -9.68 -20.43 -17.73
C ASN A 10 -9.65 -20.22 -16.19
N MET A 11 -8.76 -20.92 -15.49
CA MET A 11 -8.59 -20.73 -14.04
C MET A 11 -8.03 -19.34 -13.71
N THR A 12 -7.03 -18.88 -14.46
CA THR A 12 -6.42 -17.56 -14.27
C THR A 12 -7.41 -16.43 -14.57
N GLU A 13 -8.23 -16.55 -15.62
CA GLU A 13 -9.29 -15.59 -15.94
C GLU A 13 -10.33 -15.48 -14.82
N ARG A 14 -10.72 -16.61 -14.22
CA ARG A 14 -11.62 -16.61 -13.06
C ARG A 14 -10.98 -15.91 -11.86
N LEU A 15 -9.70 -16.16 -11.57
CA LEU A 15 -8.99 -15.51 -10.48
C LEU A 15 -8.89 -14.00 -10.68
N VAL A 16 -8.50 -13.54 -11.87
CA VAL A 16 -8.45 -12.11 -12.21
C VAL A 16 -9.83 -11.48 -12.05
N SER A 17 -10.89 -12.12 -12.54
CA SER A 17 -12.26 -11.62 -12.39
C SER A 17 -12.69 -11.51 -10.92
N ILE A 18 -12.35 -12.49 -10.08
CA ILE A 18 -12.64 -12.46 -8.65
C ILE A 18 -11.90 -11.29 -7.98
N ILE A 19 -10.61 -11.13 -8.26
CA ILE A 19 -9.79 -10.05 -7.69
C ILE A 19 -10.32 -8.68 -8.13
N ASP A 20 -10.77 -8.57 -9.39
CA ASP A 20 -11.35 -7.34 -9.93
C ASP A 20 -12.66 -6.97 -9.23
N ASN A 21 -13.56 -7.94 -9.03
CA ASN A 21 -14.80 -7.76 -8.29
C ASN A 21 -14.54 -7.34 -6.83
N ILE A 22 -13.54 -7.93 -6.17
CA ILE A 22 -13.12 -7.53 -4.81
C ILE A 22 -12.61 -6.09 -4.81
N SER A 23 -11.71 -5.75 -5.74
CA SER A 23 -11.12 -4.40 -5.85
C SER A 23 -12.20 -3.36 -6.11
N PHE A 24 -13.14 -3.65 -7.00
CA PHE A 24 -14.27 -2.78 -7.31
C PHE A 24 -15.18 -2.55 -6.08
N SER A 25 -15.50 -3.63 -5.36
CA SER A 25 -16.31 -3.56 -4.13
C SER A 25 -15.64 -2.71 -3.06
N LEU A 26 -14.34 -2.92 -2.84
CA LEU A 26 -13.55 -2.13 -1.87
C LEU A 26 -13.47 -0.65 -2.27
N ASN A 27 -13.30 -0.34 -3.55
CA ASN A 27 -13.30 1.04 -4.04
C ASN A 27 -14.64 1.74 -3.83
N ILE A 28 -15.76 1.04 -4.09
CA ILE A 28 -17.10 1.58 -3.79
C ILE A 28 -17.25 1.85 -2.29
N LEU A 29 -16.87 0.89 -1.44
CA LEU A 29 -16.96 1.04 0.02
C LEU A 29 -16.12 2.21 0.52
N LEU A 30 -14.89 2.35 0.03
CA LEU A 30 -14.01 3.47 0.38
C LEU A 30 -14.59 4.80 -0.10
N THR A 31 -15.14 4.84 -1.31
CA THR A 31 -15.75 6.06 -1.87
C THR A 31 -16.98 6.48 -1.08
N LEU A 32 -17.86 5.53 -0.73
CA LEU A 32 -19.02 5.78 0.12
C LEU A 32 -18.60 6.24 1.50
N TYR A 33 -17.59 5.60 2.10
CA TYR A 33 -17.02 6.01 3.37
C TYR A 33 -16.53 7.46 3.33
N LEU A 34 -15.78 7.85 2.28
CA LEU A 34 -15.30 9.22 2.10
C LEU A 34 -16.45 10.20 1.91
N ALA A 35 -17.44 9.86 1.08
CA ALA A 35 -18.61 10.71 0.84
C ALA A 35 -19.39 10.97 2.14
N VAL A 36 -19.64 9.92 2.93
CA VAL A 36 -20.32 10.04 4.24
C VAL A 36 -19.45 10.82 5.22
N SER A 37 -18.14 10.56 5.28
CA SER A 37 -17.23 11.24 6.20
C SER A 37 -17.19 12.75 5.94
N VAL A 38 -17.13 13.16 4.66
CA VAL A 38 -17.14 14.58 4.27
C VAL A 38 -18.44 15.29 4.65
N VAL A 39 -19.59 14.62 4.50
CA VAL A 39 -20.91 15.22 4.76
C VAL A 39 -21.28 15.21 6.24
N TYR A 40 -20.90 14.16 6.97
CA TYR A 40 -21.51 13.82 8.26
C TYR A 40 -20.56 13.98 9.45
N LEU A 41 -19.24 13.97 9.26
CA LEU A 41 -18.28 13.85 10.36
C LEU A 41 -17.01 14.69 10.15
N PHE A 42 -16.94 15.88 10.75
CA PHE A 42 -15.67 16.43 11.26
C PHE A 42 -15.22 15.68 12.53
N GLN A 43 -15.30 14.34 12.52
CA GLN A 43 -14.80 13.54 13.63
C GLN A 43 -13.31 13.28 13.44
N ASP A 44 -12.60 13.29 14.56
CA ASP A 44 -11.17 13.04 14.76
C ASP A 44 -10.34 12.87 13.47
N VAL A 45 -9.65 13.95 13.09
CA VAL A 45 -8.79 14.06 11.90
C VAL A 45 -7.86 12.85 11.76
N SER A 46 -7.40 12.32 12.89
CA SER A 46 -6.56 11.13 12.98
C SER A 46 -7.19 9.85 12.41
N ILE A 47 -8.41 9.53 12.83
CA ILE A 47 -9.08 8.25 12.52
C ILE A 47 -9.53 8.22 11.06
N TYR A 48 -10.06 9.35 10.58
CA TYR A 48 -10.46 9.51 9.19
C TYR A 48 -9.29 9.29 8.23
N HIS A 49 -8.17 10.00 8.43
CA HIS A 49 -6.99 9.86 7.57
C HIS A 49 -6.37 8.48 7.64
N ALA A 50 -6.34 7.86 8.83
CA ALA A 50 -5.83 6.50 8.98
C ALA A 50 -6.70 5.47 8.23
N THR A 51 -8.03 5.60 8.29
CA THR A 51 -8.95 4.69 7.58
C THR A 51 -8.84 4.84 6.07
N PHE A 52 -8.74 6.08 5.57
CA PHE A 52 -8.50 6.35 4.16
C PHE A 52 -7.17 5.75 3.67
N LEU A 53 -6.12 5.90 4.48
CA LEU A 53 -4.80 5.34 4.21
C LEU A 53 -4.81 3.80 4.17
N VAL A 54 -5.51 3.15 5.12
CA VAL A 54 -5.71 1.68 5.08
C VAL A 54 -6.40 1.28 3.78
N GLY A 55 -7.52 1.92 3.45
CA GLY A 55 -8.31 1.57 2.26
C GLY A 55 -7.50 1.70 0.98
N THR A 56 -6.85 2.84 0.77
CA THR A 56 -6.06 3.10 -0.44
C THR A 56 -4.89 2.12 -0.59
N VAL A 57 -4.12 1.89 0.47
CA VAL A 57 -2.95 1.00 0.42
C VAL A 57 -3.35 -0.46 0.22
N VAL A 58 -4.41 -0.93 0.88
CA VAL A 58 -4.92 -2.30 0.71
C VAL A 58 -5.46 -2.51 -0.70
N ILE A 59 -6.25 -1.56 -1.23
CA ILE A 59 -6.77 -1.64 -2.60
C ILE A 59 -5.62 -1.70 -3.61
N SER A 60 -4.62 -0.82 -3.50
CA SER A 60 -3.44 -0.86 -4.37
C SER A 60 -2.67 -2.18 -4.27
N ALA A 61 -2.57 -2.77 -3.07
CA ALA A 61 -1.92 -4.07 -2.93
C ALA A 61 -2.72 -5.21 -3.58
N VAL A 62 -4.06 -5.18 -3.51
CA VAL A 62 -4.92 -6.14 -4.21
C VAL A 62 -4.79 -6.01 -5.73
N GLU A 63 -4.76 -4.77 -6.24
CA GLU A 63 -4.53 -4.50 -7.66
C GLU A 63 -3.16 -5.01 -8.13
N TYR A 64 -2.13 -4.92 -7.30
CA TYR A 64 -0.84 -5.51 -7.60
C TYR A 64 -0.88 -7.04 -7.69
N VAL A 65 -1.66 -7.72 -6.83
CA VAL A 65 -1.87 -9.17 -6.94
C VAL A 65 -2.54 -9.52 -8.27
N LYS A 66 -3.56 -8.75 -8.70
CA LYS A 66 -4.19 -8.91 -10.03
C LYS A 66 -3.14 -8.83 -11.13
N MET A 67 -2.30 -7.80 -11.09
CA MET A 67 -1.25 -7.58 -12.08
C MET A 67 -0.19 -8.69 -12.09
N ALA A 68 0.15 -9.26 -10.92
CA ALA A 68 1.08 -10.39 -10.83
C ALA A 68 0.48 -11.68 -11.43
N VAL A 69 -0.81 -11.94 -11.19
CA VAL A 69 -1.54 -13.08 -11.77
C VAL A 69 -1.66 -12.93 -13.29
N ASP A 70 -1.98 -11.73 -13.79
CA ASP A 70 -2.11 -11.47 -15.22
C ASP A 70 -0.76 -11.57 -15.96
N ARG A 71 0.34 -11.09 -15.34
CA ARG A 71 1.70 -11.25 -15.91
C ARG A 71 2.15 -12.71 -16.01
N ASN A 72 1.80 -13.55 -15.05
CA ASN A 72 2.10 -14.98 -15.08
C ASN A 72 1.42 -15.71 -16.26
N ARG A 73 0.42 -15.10 -16.92
CA ARG A 73 -0.23 -15.63 -18.12
C ARG A 73 0.64 -15.53 -19.38
N TYR A 74 1.54 -14.55 -19.45
CA TYR A 74 2.25 -14.18 -20.67
C TYR A 74 3.77 -14.39 -20.62
N ASP A 75 4.39 -14.38 -19.44
CA ASP A 75 5.86 -14.40 -19.28
C ASP A 75 6.42 -15.61 -18.50
N GLU A 76 7.67 -15.95 -18.84
CA GLU A 76 8.57 -17.01 -18.36
C GLU A 76 8.12 -17.89 -17.15
N PRO A 77 8.17 -19.24 -17.27
CA PRO A 77 7.59 -20.20 -16.32
C PRO A 77 8.18 -20.19 -14.90
N PHE A 78 9.31 -19.50 -14.67
CA PHE A 78 9.96 -19.42 -13.36
C PHE A 78 9.72 -18.10 -12.62
N ARG A 79 9.43 -17.00 -13.34
CA ARG A 79 9.33 -15.67 -12.73
C ARG A 79 7.93 -15.31 -12.27
N GLY A 80 6.91 -15.81 -12.96
CA GLY A 80 5.52 -15.52 -12.62
C GLY A 80 5.06 -16.06 -11.24
N PRO A 81 5.34 -17.31 -10.82
CA PRO A 81 4.92 -17.78 -9.50
C PRO A 81 5.63 -17.05 -8.35
N LEU A 82 6.89 -16.67 -8.52
CA LEU A 82 7.63 -15.85 -7.55
C LEU A 82 6.98 -14.47 -7.36
N GLN A 83 6.57 -13.82 -8.46
CA GLN A 83 5.89 -12.52 -8.40
C GLN A 83 4.54 -12.61 -7.68
N ILE A 84 3.78 -13.68 -7.90
CA ILE A 84 2.53 -13.91 -7.18
C ILE A 84 2.80 -14.04 -5.67
N VAL A 85 3.77 -14.85 -5.26
CA VAL A 85 4.13 -15.01 -3.83
C VAL A 85 4.57 -13.67 -3.23
N LEU A 86 5.42 -12.91 -3.92
CA LEU A 86 5.85 -11.59 -3.45
C LEU A 86 4.68 -10.60 -3.35
N SER A 87 3.74 -10.63 -4.29
CA SER A 87 2.54 -9.78 -4.25
C SER A 87 1.63 -10.12 -3.06
N LEU A 88 1.49 -11.40 -2.71
CA LEU A 88 0.72 -11.84 -1.55
C LEU A 88 1.39 -11.46 -0.24
N ILE A 89 2.72 -11.61 -0.14
CA ILE A 89 3.48 -11.14 1.02
C ILE A 89 3.32 -9.63 1.18
N LEU A 90 3.39 -8.87 0.07
CA LEU A 90 3.18 -7.44 0.10
C LEU A 90 1.77 -7.07 0.55
N LEU A 91 0.73 -7.76 0.07
CA LEU A 91 -0.65 -7.57 0.49
C LEU A 91 -0.84 -7.84 2.00
N LEU A 92 -0.31 -8.96 2.49
CA LEU A 92 -0.39 -9.29 3.92
C LEU A 92 0.36 -8.24 4.77
N THR A 93 1.54 -7.83 4.32
CA THR A 93 2.32 -6.78 5.00
C THR A 93 1.55 -5.46 5.01
N ALA A 94 0.96 -5.07 3.88
CA ALA A 94 0.15 -3.88 3.74
C ALA A 94 -1.04 -3.87 4.72
N ILE A 95 -1.78 -4.98 4.80
CA ILE A 95 -2.89 -5.14 5.74
C ILE A 95 -2.39 -4.99 7.19
N VAL A 96 -1.37 -5.76 7.58
CA VAL A 96 -0.87 -5.79 8.96
C VAL A 96 -0.38 -4.42 9.40
N VAL A 97 0.44 -3.77 8.57
CA VAL A 97 1.08 -2.50 8.92
C VAL A 97 0.07 -1.35 8.93
N THR A 98 -0.80 -1.25 7.94
CA THR A 98 -1.80 -0.16 7.90
C THR A 98 -2.83 -0.32 9.01
N THR A 99 -3.22 -1.55 9.32
CA THR A 99 -4.11 -1.86 10.45
C THR A 99 -3.47 -1.47 11.78
N TYR A 100 -2.19 -1.81 11.98
CA TYR A 100 -1.44 -1.39 13.17
C TYR A 100 -1.43 0.13 13.35
N ILE A 101 -1.12 0.86 12.27
CA ILE A 101 -1.09 2.33 12.29
C ILE A 101 -2.48 2.90 12.59
N ALA A 102 -3.53 2.35 11.98
CA ALA A 102 -4.89 2.84 12.18
C ALA A 102 -5.40 2.60 13.60
N PHE A 103 -5.20 1.40 14.18
CA PHE A 103 -5.58 1.13 15.57
C PHE A 103 -4.73 1.91 16.57
N SER A 104 -3.48 2.19 16.22
CA SER A 104 -2.55 2.93 17.10
C SER A 104 -2.57 4.44 16.86
N ALA A 105 -3.37 4.97 15.93
CA ALA A 105 -3.28 6.35 15.46
C ALA A 105 -3.38 7.37 16.60
N THR A 106 -4.39 7.23 17.47
CA THR A 106 -4.59 8.09 18.65
C THR A 106 -3.45 7.96 19.66
N ARG A 107 -2.91 6.74 19.85
CA ARG A 107 -1.76 6.52 20.74
C ARG A 107 -0.50 7.18 20.18
N LEU A 108 -0.20 6.94 18.90
CA LEU A 108 0.97 7.47 18.21
C LEU A 108 1.02 9.00 18.21
N GLN A 109 -0.13 9.67 18.26
CA GLN A 109 -0.22 11.12 18.41
C GLN A 109 0.06 11.61 19.83
N THR A 110 -0.32 10.83 20.85
CA THR A 110 -0.24 11.24 22.26
C THR A 110 1.07 10.88 22.93
N ILE A 111 1.76 9.83 22.46
CA ILE A 111 3.02 9.37 23.06
C ILE A 111 4.24 10.13 22.57
N GLN A 112 4.13 11.01 21.57
CA GLN A 112 5.28 11.77 21.08
C GLN A 112 5.85 12.63 22.22
N PRO A 113 7.19 12.61 22.46
CA PRO A 113 8.25 12.03 21.62
C PRO A 113 8.69 10.59 21.98
N PHE A 114 8.07 9.94 22.96
CA PHE A 114 8.43 8.62 23.49
C PHE A 114 7.86 7.46 22.66
N ILE A 115 8.23 7.43 21.38
CA ILE A 115 7.83 6.36 20.44
C ILE A 115 8.63 5.09 20.74
N THR A 116 7.98 3.92 20.73
CA THR A 116 8.65 2.63 20.99
C THR A 116 9.40 2.13 19.75
N ASP A 117 10.40 1.27 19.93
CA ASP A 117 11.12 0.65 18.80
C ASP A 117 10.19 -0.11 17.85
N LEU A 118 9.13 -0.70 18.40
CA LEU A 118 8.10 -1.40 17.63
C LEU A 118 7.33 -0.42 16.73
N ASP A 119 6.92 0.73 17.25
CA ASP A 119 6.24 1.78 16.45
C ASP A 119 7.13 2.24 15.28
N VAL A 120 8.43 2.44 15.54
CA VAL A 120 9.41 2.85 14.52
C VAL A 120 9.56 1.77 13.45
N MET A 121 9.63 0.49 13.83
CA MET A 121 9.71 -0.62 12.90
C MET A 121 8.49 -0.67 11.96
N PHE A 122 7.28 -0.52 12.52
CA PHE A 122 6.05 -0.46 11.72
C PHE A 122 6.00 0.77 10.81
N GLY A 123 6.51 1.92 11.26
CA GLY A 123 6.67 3.11 10.43
C GLY A 123 7.59 2.89 9.22
N TRP A 124 8.73 2.24 9.42
CA TRP A 124 9.63 1.90 8.31
C TRP A 124 9.03 0.89 7.34
N LEU A 125 8.38 -0.16 7.85
CA LEU A 125 7.67 -1.13 7.02
C LEU A 125 6.58 -0.44 6.19
N PHE A 126 5.86 0.51 6.78
CA PHE A 126 4.84 1.28 6.08
C PHE A 126 5.42 2.09 4.92
N ILE A 127 6.52 2.82 5.17
CA ILE A 127 7.22 3.59 4.14
C ILE A 127 7.65 2.69 2.98
N VAL A 128 8.23 1.52 3.26
CA VAL A 128 8.66 0.57 2.23
C VAL A 128 7.48 0.07 1.40
N VAL A 129 6.39 -0.34 2.04
CA VAL A 129 5.18 -0.82 1.36
C VAL A 129 4.61 0.26 0.45
N VAL A 130 4.44 1.48 0.96
CA VAL A 130 3.87 2.60 0.21
C VAL A 130 4.77 2.99 -0.96
N LEU A 131 6.08 3.14 -0.74
CA LEU A 131 7.02 3.47 -1.82
C LEU A 131 7.03 2.40 -2.91
N TYR A 132 6.97 1.13 -2.53
CA TYR A 132 6.90 0.04 -3.48
C TYR A 132 5.61 0.11 -4.31
N LEU A 133 4.45 0.24 -3.66
CA LEU A 133 3.16 0.34 -4.34
C LEU A 133 3.09 1.57 -5.25
N ILE A 134 3.57 2.73 -4.82
CA ILE A 134 3.66 3.94 -5.65
C ILE A 134 4.52 3.68 -6.87
N THR A 135 5.70 3.07 -6.68
CA THR A 135 6.62 2.78 -7.79
C THR A 135 5.97 1.88 -8.83
N ILE A 136 5.15 0.92 -8.40
CA ILE A 136 4.43 0.00 -9.28
C ILE A 136 3.29 0.70 -10.03
N HIS A 137 2.45 1.47 -9.34
CA HIS A 137 1.23 2.04 -9.92
C HIS A 137 1.46 3.37 -10.64
N TRP A 138 2.42 4.17 -10.18
CA TRP A 138 2.68 5.53 -10.66
C TRP A 138 4.07 5.70 -11.28
N GLY A 139 4.87 4.64 -11.29
CA GLY A 139 6.20 4.61 -11.90
C GLY A 139 7.33 5.08 -10.99
N LYS A 140 8.56 4.82 -11.43
CA LYS A 140 9.79 5.03 -10.66
C LYS A 140 10.10 6.49 -10.37
N VAL A 141 9.67 7.41 -11.24
CA VAL A 141 9.93 8.85 -11.05
C VAL A 141 9.17 9.36 -9.82
N LEU A 142 7.86 9.09 -9.74
CA LEU A 142 7.07 9.54 -8.59
C LEU A 142 7.53 8.86 -7.29
N GLY A 143 7.77 7.54 -7.33
CA GLY A 143 8.31 6.81 -6.19
C GLY A 143 9.66 7.35 -5.72
N GLY A 144 10.56 7.70 -6.65
CA GLY A 144 11.86 8.29 -6.35
C GLY A 144 11.76 9.67 -5.73
N VAL A 145 10.90 10.54 -6.27
CA VAL A 145 10.66 11.88 -5.71
C VAL A 145 10.14 11.77 -4.28
N ILE A 146 9.17 10.90 -4.03
CA ILE A 146 8.61 10.72 -2.68
C ILE A 146 9.64 10.12 -1.73
N ALA A 147 10.44 9.16 -2.17
CA ALA A 147 11.52 8.59 -1.35
C ALA A 147 12.55 9.65 -0.94
N LEU A 148 12.94 10.52 -1.87
CA LEU A 148 13.85 11.64 -1.58
C LEU A 148 13.21 12.64 -0.61
N SER A 149 11.94 12.97 -0.78
CA SER A 149 11.21 13.86 0.15
C SER A 149 11.15 13.27 1.56
N ILE A 150 10.89 11.96 1.70
CA ILE A 150 10.89 11.27 3.01
C ILE A 150 12.29 11.29 3.62
N ALA A 151 13.32 10.97 2.84
CA ALA A 151 14.71 11.00 3.33
C ALA A 151 15.13 12.40 3.78
N TYR A 152 14.76 13.43 3.02
CA TYR A 152 14.99 14.83 3.40
C TYR A 152 14.20 15.21 4.67
N PHE A 153 12.96 14.76 4.83
CA PHE A 153 12.21 15.04 6.05
C PHE A 153 12.88 14.42 7.30
N ILE A 154 13.39 13.19 7.17
CA ILE A 154 14.00 12.47 8.29
C ILE A 154 15.40 13.00 8.61
N TRP A 155 16.24 13.27 7.61
CA TRP A 155 17.66 13.60 7.79
C TRP A 155 18.04 15.02 7.37
N GLY A 156 17.12 15.82 6.86
CA GLY A 156 17.36 17.18 6.39
C GLY A 156 17.95 18.08 7.48
N HIS A 157 17.54 17.88 8.73
CA HIS A 157 18.12 18.58 9.89
C HIS A 157 19.62 18.34 10.10
N ARG A 158 20.19 17.29 9.50
CA ARG A 158 21.63 16.98 9.55
C ARG A 158 22.42 17.61 8.40
N ILE A 159 21.75 18.24 7.44
CA ILE A 159 22.42 18.89 6.31
C ILE A 159 22.99 20.23 6.81
N PRO A 160 24.32 20.44 6.76
CA PRO A 160 24.98 21.62 7.32
C PRO A 160 24.87 22.85 6.39
N ILE A 161 23.68 23.11 5.86
CA ILE A 161 23.39 24.25 4.98
C ILE A 161 22.21 25.01 5.59
N GLU A 162 22.46 26.19 6.14
CA GLU A 162 21.47 27.00 6.88
C GLU A 162 20.21 27.33 6.06
N MET A 163 20.31 27.44 4.73
CA MET A 163 19.17 27.70 3.84
C MET A 163 18.27 26.47 3.59
N MET A 164 18.74 25.25 3.89
CA MET A 164 17.98 24.00 3.76
C MET A 164 17.67 23.35 5.12
N ALA A 165 18.05 23.99 6.22
CA ALA A 165 17.67 23.55 7.55
C ALA A 165 16.20 23.93 7.79
N HIS A 166 15.33 22.93 8.00
CA HIS A 166 14.00 23.18 8.55
C HIS A 166 14.14 23.72 9.99
N PRO A 167 13.31 24.68 10.43
CA PRO A 167 13.22 25.05 11.85
C PRO A 167 12.71 23.89 12.71
#